data_AF-A0A0C9Z4T5-F1
#
_entry.id   AF-A0A0C9Z4T5-F1
#
_cell.length_a   1.000
_cell.length_b   1.000
_cell.length_c   1.000
_cell.angle_alpha   90.00
_cell.angle_beta   90.00
_cell.angle_gamma   90.00
#
_symmetry.space_group_name_H-M   'P 1'
#
loop_
_entity.id
_entity.type
_entity.pdbx_description
1 polymer ?
#
loop_
_entity_poly.entity_id
_entity_poly.type
_entity_poly.pdbx_seq_one_letter_code
_entity_poly.pdbx_strand_id
1 'polypeptide(L)'
;MAMVKKNFSEMPHWHTLNHFDEALSISYTDSQKFEDLLKNTEKEGYLLLRCLRVYIEFDLYTALELHTMHMIAAGWESLSTFNTLMQKYAQKTDNTKKNWNFPKNHMHMHVFDNIEAKGITRNFDTKPNEKMHGPLKEKYQKHTNFKNVAQQILDVDHLEVVLELICCRISDYDVYLSNMEINTRSSEGNDDVDVEQEDFFHVRLGCRVKQPLALGAVEQRSMIDKAFMQFQAKLNKLLNRYFETTGKPLPGGKHIQFQVENEPTFTLLQPSPLYGPENAPLVSLEDVIFGPNGTDSNDIDLPEDAE
;
A
#
# COMPACT_ATOMS: atom_id res chain seq x y z
N MET A 1 -5.68 29.89 -34.34
CA MET A 1 -6.84 30.53 -33.68
C MET A 1 -7.73 31.32 -34.65
N ALA A 2 -7.19 32.16 -35.55
CA ALA A 2 -8.01 32.95 -36.49
C ALA A 2 -8.95 32.11 -37.39
N MET A 3 -8.47 30.96 -37.88
CA MET A 3 -9.26 30.06 -38.72
C MET A 3 -10.45 29.42 -37.98
N VAL A 4 -10.31 29.17 -36.67
CA VAL A 4 -11.38 28.60 -35.85
C VAL A 4 -12.49 29.64 -35.65
N LYS A 5 -12.14 30.88 -35.31
CA LYS A 5 -13.12 31.99 -35.17
C LYS A 5 -13.91 32.22 -36.45
N LYS A 6 -13.22 32.21 -37.60
CA LYS A 6 -13.86 32.34 -38.92
C LYS A 6 -14.90 31.24 -39.17
N ASN A 7 -14.54 29.98 -38.92
CA ASN A 7 -15.46 28.86 -39.11
C ASN A 7 -16.70 28.93 -38.19
N PHE A 8 -16.53 29.44 -36.96
CA PHE A 8 -17.65 29.64 -36.04
C PHE A 8 -18.58 30.79 -36.47
N SER A 9 -18.03 31.89 -37.00
CA SER A 9 -18.84 32.99 -37.55
C SER A 9 -19.61 32.60 -38.82
N GLU A 10 -19.13 31.59 -39.55
CA GLU A 10 -19.79 31.06 -40.75
C GLU A 10 -20.87 30.01 -40.42
N MET A 11 -21.03 29.62 -39.14
CA MET A 11 -22.08 28.67 -38.77
C MET A 11 -23.48 29.30 -38.90
N PRO A 12 -24.45 28.56 -39.47
CA PRO A 12 -25.84 29.00 -39.50
C PRO A 12 -26.37 29.23 -38.07
N HIS A 13 -27.22 30.24 -37.91
CA HIS A 13 -27.85 30.56 -36.62
C HIS A 13 -29.08 29.66 -36.41
N TRP A 14 -29.11 28.91 -35.31
CA TRP A 14 -30.22 28.02 -34.97
C TRP A 14 -30.97 28.61 -33.77
N HIS A 15 -32.30 28.73 -33.87
CA HIS A 15 -33.11 29.48 -32.90
C HIS A 15 -33.05 28.95 -31.45
N THR A 16 -32.57 27.72 -31.23
CA THR A 16 -32.43 27.08 -29.92
C THR A 16 -30.99 26.93 -29.44
N LEU A 17 -29.99 27.39 -30.19
CA LEU A 17 -28.58 27.21 -29.83
C LEU A 17 -27.87 28.55 -29.75
N ASN A 18 -27.01 28.68 -28.74
CA ASN A 18 -26.15 29.85 -28.61
C ASN A 18 -25.19 29.95 -29.80
N HIS A 19 -25.08 31.14 -30.40
CA HIS A 19 -24.07 31.45 -31.42
C HIS A 19 -22.79 31.96 -30.75
N PHE A 20 -21.63 31.51 -31.23
CA PHE A 20 -20.34 31.78 -30.58
C PHE A 20 -19.39 32.49 -31.55
N ASP A 21 -19.18 33.80 -31.37
CA ASP A 21 -18.17 34.55 -32.14
C ASP A 21 -16.73 34.21 -31.70
N GLU A 22 -16.57 33.75 -30.44
CA GLU A 22 -15.26 33.53 -29.83
C GLU A 22 -15.19 32.24 -29.00
N ALA A 23 -15.56 31.10 -29.61
CA ALA A 23 -15.69 29.76 -29.02
C ALA A 23 -14.49 29.22 -28.20
N LEU A 24 -13.32 29.86 -28.26
CA LEU A 24 -12.11 29.45 -27.54
C LEU A 24 -11.71 30.43 -26.41
N SER A 25 -12.54 31.43 -26.10
CA SER A 25 -12.32 32.28 -24.93
C SER A 25 -12.54 31.47 -23.65
N ILE A 26 -11.61 31.56 -22.70
CA ILE A 26 -11.55 30.71 -21.50
C ILE A 26 -12.66 31.06 -20.47
N SER A 27 -13.54 32.02 -20.76
CA SER A 27 -14.50 32.60 -19.82
C SER A 27 -15.92 32.04 -19.92
N TYR A 28 -16.10 30.76 -20.28
CA TYR A 28 -17.42 30.14 -20.23
C TYR A 28 -17.69 29.60 -18.82
N THR A 29 -18.37 30.39 -18.01
CA THR A 29 -18.83 29.98 -16.66
C THR A 29 -20.17 29.24 -16.68
N ASP A 30 -20.74 28.99 -17.87
CA ASP A 30 -22.09 28.45 -18.06
C ASP A 30 -22.03 27.11 -18.81
N SER A 31 -22.42 26.03 -18.13
CA SER A 31 -22.43 24.67 -18.67
C SER A 31 -23.37 24.50 -19.88
N GLN A 32 -24.43 25.32 -19.97
CA GLN A 32 -25.35 25.25 -21.11
C GLN A 32 -24.67 25.68 -22.41
N LYS A 33 -23.76 26.67 -22.34
CA LYS A 33 -22.98 27.12 -23.49
C LYS A 33 -22.01 26.05 -23.98
N PHE A 34 -21.42 25.28 -23.07
CA PHE A 34 -20.61 24.12 -23.45
C PHE A 34 -21.44 23.02 -24.12
N GLU A 35 -22.63 22.72 -23.60
CA GLU A 35 -23.52 21.76 -24.26
C GLU A 35 -23.92 22.21 -25.66
N ASP A 36 -24.25 23.49 -25.84
CA ASP A 36 -24.68 24.01 -27.14
C ASP A 36 -23.52 24.06 -28.14
N LEU A 37 -22.29 24.30 -27.68
CA LEU A 37 -21.07 24.16 -28.49
C LEU A 37 -20.85 22.72 -28.96
N LEU A 38 -21.13 21.74 -28.09
CA LEU A 38 -21.02 20.31 -28.40
C LEU A 38 -22.15 19.82 -29.32
N LYS A 39 -23.34 20.42 -29.26
CA LYS A 39 -24.49 20.11 -30.14
C LYS A 39 -24.32 20.65 -31.56
N ASN A 40 -23.48 21.68 -31.74
CA ASN A 40 -23.25 22.37 -33.01
C ASN A 40 -22.22 21.69 -33.94
N THR A 41 -21.76 20.49 -33.61
CA THR A 41 -20.85 19.74 -34.47
C THR A 41 -21.58 19.09 -35.65
N GLU A 42 -21.07 19.26 -36.87
CA GLU A 42 -21.43 18.45 -38.04
C GLU A 42 -21.43 16.94 -37.72
N LYS A 43 -22.06 16.11 -38.57
CA LYS A 43 -22.18 14.65 -38.34
C LYS A 43 -20.83 13.97 -38.08
N GLU A 44 -19.77 14.52 -38.65
CA GLU A 44 -18.37 14.11 -38.50
C GLU A 44 -17.80 14.52 -37.13
N GLY A 45 -18.09 15.73 -36.66
CA GLY A 45 -17.66 16.21 -35.35
C GLY A 45 -18.33 15.43 -34.21
N TYR A 46 -19.60 15.07 -34.35
CA TYR A 46 -20.26 14.18 -33.38
C TYR A 46 -19.59 12.79 -33.32
N LEU A 47 -19.16 12.23 -34.46
CA LEU A 47 -18.41 10.98 -34.48
C LEU A 47 -17.05 11.11 -33.80
N LEU A 48 -16.35 12.23 -34.00
CA LEU A 48 -15.09 12.50 -33.29
C LEU A 48 -15.30 12.58 -31.77
N LEU A 49 -16.35 13.26 -31.32
CA LEU A 49 -16.70 13.32 -29.90
C LEU A 49 -16.98 11.93 -29.31
N ARG A 50 -17.64 11.05 -30.06
CA ARG A 50 -17.82 9.65 -29.65
C ARG A 50 -16.49 8.91 -29.55
N CYS A 51 -15.56 9.12 -30.49
CA CYS A 51 -14.23 8.53 -30.42
C CYS A 51 -13.47 9.01 -29.18
N LEU A 52 -13.52 10.31 -28.89
CA LEU A 52 -12.88 10.90 -27.70
C LEU A 52 -13.49 10.38 -26.40
N ARG A 53 -14.81 10.23 -26.33
CA ARG A 53 -15.47 9.66 -25.15
C ARG A 53 -14.96 8.25 -24.84
N VAL A 54 -14.94 7.38 -25.85
CA VAL A 54 -14.48 5.99 -25.66
C VAL A 54 -12.96 5.94 -25.45
N TYR A 55 -12.20 6.87 -26.04
CA TYR A 55 -10.77 7.01 -25.74
C TYR A 55 -10.52 7.25 -24.25
N ILE A 56 -11.24 8.22 -23.66
CA ILE A 56 -11.12 8.54 -22.23
C ILE A 56 -11.51 7.32 -21.39
N GLU A 57 -12.55 6.59 -21.80
CA GLU A 57 -13.01 5.40 -21.08
C GLU A 57 -11.95 4.29 -21.03
N PHE A 58 -11.33 3.93 -22.16
CA PHE A 58 -10.27 2.91 -22.11
C PHE A 58 -9.00 3.46 -21.43
N ASP A 59 -8.65 4.73 -21.61
CA ASP A 59 -7.49 5.36 -20.95
C ASP A 59 -7.63 5.29 -19.42
N LEU A 60 -8.83 5.52 -18.89
CA LEU A 60 -9.16 5.33 -17.47
C LEU A 60 -8.88 3.90 -17.02
N TYR A 61 -9.29 2.88 -17.78
CA TYR A 61 -8.98 1.48 -17.45
C TYR A 61 -7.47 1.22 -17.44
N THR A 62 -6.70 1.84 -18.33
CA THR A 62 -5.24 1.67 -18.35
C THR A 62 -4.53 2.38 -17.20
N ALA A 63 -5.15 3.41 -16.62
CA ALA A 63 -4.59 4.20 -15.52
C ALA A 63 -4.81 3.60 -14.12
N LEU A 64 -5.60 2.52 -14.00
CA LEU A 64 -5.86 1.87 -12.72
C LEU A 64 -4.56 1.31 -12.11
N GLU A 65 -4.43 1.45 -10.79
CA GLU A 65 -3.30 0.85 -10.04
C GLU A 65 -3.57 -0.61 -9.64
N LEU A 66 -4.81 -1.07 -9.79
CA LEU A 66 -5.21 -2.45 -9.53
C LEU A 66 -6.16 -2.90 -10.63
N HIS A 67 -5.77 -3.97 -11.33
CA HIS A 67 -6.58 -4.60 -12.37
C HIS A 67 -7.16 -5.92 -11.87
N THR A 68 -8.48 -6.09 -12.03
CA THR A 68 -9.13 -7.39 -11.90
C THR A 68 -9.44 -7.92 -13.30
N MET A 69 -9.68 -9.22 -13.43
CA MET A 69 -10.04 -9.84 -14.72
C MET A 69 -11.22 -9.13 -15.40
N HIS A 70 -12.23 -8.72 -14.61
CA HIS A 70 -13.38 -7.97 -15.13
C HIS A 70 -12.99 -6.58 -15.66
N MET A 71 -12.10 -5.85 -14.97
CA MET A 71 -11.64 -4.53 -15.42
C MET A 71 -10.79 -4.62 -16.70
N ILE A 72 -9.96 -5.66 -16.82
CA ILE A 72 -9.19 -5.92 -18.05
C ILE A 72 -10.15 -6.24 -19.21
N ALA A 73 -11.15 -7.09 -19.00
CA ALA A 73 -12.15 -7.40 -20.01
C ALA A 73 -12.95 -6.17 -20.47
N ALA A 74 -13.39 -5.33 -19.53
CA ALA A 74 -14.08 -4.07 -19.85
C ALA A 74 -13.17 -3.09 -20.60
N GLY A 75 -11.90 -3.02 -20.22
CA GLY A 75 -10.88 -2.24 -20.93
C GLY A 75 -10.70 -2.69 -22.38
N TRP A 76 -10.63 -4.00 -22.63
CA TRP A 76 -10.59 -4.58 -23.98
C TRP A 76 -11.83 -4.24 -24.80
N GLU A 77 -13.02 -4.32 -24.20
CA GLU A 77 -14.28 -3.96 -24.86
C GLU A 77 -14.30 -2.48 -25.26
N SER A 78 -13.86 -1.60 -24.36
CA SER A 78 -13.75 -0.16 -24.62
C SER A 78 -12.75 0.13 -25.74
N LEU A 79 -11.58 -0.51 -25.74
CA LEU A 79 -10.58 -0.40 -26.81
C LEU A 79 -11.10 -0.90 -28.16
N SER A 80 -11.83 -2.02 -28.18
CA SER A 80 -12.47 -2.56 -29.39
C SER A 80 -13.51 -1.58 -29.96
N THR A 81 -14.31 -0.98 -29.07
CA THR A 81 -15.30 0.04 -29.43
C THR A 81 -14.61 1.29 -29.99
N PHE A 82 -13.51 1.74 -29.37
CA PHE A 82 -12.70 2.87 -29.84
C PHE A 82 -12.16 2.61 -31.25
N ASN A 83 -11.56 1.44 -31.49
CA ASN A 83 -11.03 1.07 -32.80
C ASN A 83 -12.12 1.06 -33.88
N THR A 84 -13.29 0.51 -33.56
CA THR A 84 -14.44 0.50 -34.47
C THR A 84 -14.94 1.91 -34.80
N LEU A 85 -15.01 2.80 -33.80
CA LEU A 85 -15.43 4.19 -34.01
C LEU A 85 -14.40 4.98 -34.80
N MET A 86 -13.10 4.79 -34.52
CA MET A 86 -12.01 5.43 -35.24
C MET A 86 -11.97 5.02 -36.72
N GLN A 87 -12.22 3.75 -37.03
CA GLN A 87 -12.35 3.29 -38.41
C GLN A 87 -13.53 3.95 -39.13
N LYS A 88 -14.70 4.03 -38.48
CA LYS A 88 -15.88 4.72 -39.03
C LYS A 88 -15.62 6.21 -39.25
N TYR A 89 -14.94 6.86 -38.30
CA TYR A 89 -14.54 8.25 -38.41
C TYR A 89 -13.60 8.45 -39.60
N ALA A 90 -12.54 7.63 -39.70
CA ALA A 90 -11.58 7.67 -40.80
C ALA A 90 -12.26 7.55 -42.17
N GLN A 91 -13.18 6.58 -42.34
CA GLN A 91 -13.95 6.38 -43.58
C GLN A 91 -14.81 7.60 -43.96
N LYS A 92 -15.40 8.30 -42.98
CA LYS A 92 -16.18 9.52 -43.25
C LYS A 92 -15.33 10.75 -43.53
N THR A 93 -14.12 10.79 -42.97
CA THR A 93 -13.16 11.89 -43.16
C THR A 93 -12.11 11.57 -44.22
N ASP A 94 -12.37 10.65 -45.14
CA ASP A 94 -11.38 10.15 -46.11
C ASP A 94 -10.85 11.26 -47.05
N ASN A 95 -11.58 12.36 -47.16
CA ASN A 95 -11.12 13.60 -47.80
C ASN A 95 -9.90 14.26 -47.13
N THR A 96 -9.57 13.91 -45.88
CA THR A 96 -8.49 14.52 -45.09
C THR A 96 -7.10 13.92 -45.32
N LYS A 97 -6.95 12.85 -46.12
CA LYS A 97 -5.68 12.10 -46.36
C LYS A 97 -4.97 11.58 -45.10
N LYS A 98 -5.57 11.71 -43.92
CA LYS A 98 -4.92 11.38 -42.64
C LYS A 98 -5.01 9.87 -42.39
N ASN A 99 -3.84 9.23 -42.32
CA ASN A 99 -3.76 7.83 -41.91
C ASN A 99 -3.78 7.73 -40.38
N TRP A 100 -4.81 7.07 -39.84
CA TRP A 100 -4.97 6.84 -38.40
C TRP A 100 -4.19 5.62 -37.87
N ASN A 101 -3.49 4.90 -38.75
CA ASN A 101 -2.55 3.85 -38.38
C ASN A 101 -1.13 4.41 -38.17
N PHE A 102 -0.92 5.10 -37.05
CA PHE A 102 0.41 5.60 -36.64
C PHE A 102 0.88 4.89 -35.35
N PRO A 103 2.21 4.83 -35.08
CA PRO A 103 2.77 4.01 -34.00
C PRO A 103 2.12 4.22 -32.62
N LYS A 104 1.83 5.48 -32.25
CA LYS A 104 1.18 5.78 -30.96
C LYS A 104 -0.23 5.21 -30.86
N ASN A 105 -1.01 5.25 -31.94
CA ASN A 105 -2.35 4.66 -31.95
C ASN A 105 -2.28 3.12 -31.91
N HIS A 106 -1.33 2.53 -32.64
CA HIS A 106 -1.13 1.08 -32.64
C HIS A 106 -0.67 0.54 -31.27
N MET A 107 0.07 1.33 -30.50
CA MET A 107 0.52 0.95 -29.16
C MET A 107 -0.64 0.61 -28.22
N HIS A 108 -1.81 1.25 -28.39
CA HIS A 108 -2.99 0.95 -27.59
C HIS A 108 -3.49 -0.50 -27.79
N MET A 109 -3.24 -1.12 -28.94
CA MET A 109 -3.66 -2.51 -29.21
C MET A 109 -3.01 -3.52 -28.24
N HIS A 110 -1.83 -3.20 -27.72
CA HIS A 110 -1.06 -4.08 -26.84
C HIS A 110 -1.13 -3.64 -25.38
N VAL A 111 -1.93 -2.62 -25.04
CA VAL A 111 -1.86 -2.02 -23.69
C VAL A 111 -2.29 -3.00 -22.61
N PHE A 112 -3.33 -3.79 -22.86
CA PHE A 112 -3.83 -4.77 -21.90
C PHE A 112 -2.96 -6.03 -21.86
N ASP A 113 -2.37 -6.46 -22.98
CA ASP A 113 -1.34 -7.51 -22.97
C ASP A 113 -0.13 -7.10 -22.10
N ASN A 114 0.28 -5.83 -22.20
CA ASN A 114 1.35 -5.28 -21.36
C ASN A 114 0.95 -5.20 -19.89
N ILE A 115 -0.29 -4.84 -19.58
CA ILE A 115 -0.84 -4.85 -18.21
C ILE A 115 -0.83 -6.27 -17.65
N GLU A 116 -1.30 -7.27 -18.39
CA GLU A 116 -1.26 -8.66 -17.94
C GLU A 116 0.17 -9.17 -17.72
N ALA A 117 1.11 -8.81 -18.60
CA ALA A 117 2.50 -9.26 -18.50
C ALA A 117 3.33 -8.50 -17.45
N LYS A 118 3.06 -7.21 -17.21
CA LYS A 118 3.90 -6.29 -16.43
C LYS A 118 3.19 -5.69 -15.21
N GLY A 119 1.92 -6.04 -14.99
CA GLY A 119 1.08 -5.53 -13.91
C GLY A 119 0.36 -4.25 -14.30
N ILE A 120 0.97 -3.09 -14.05
CA ILE A 120 0.33 -1.78 -14.23
C ILE A 120 1.11 -0.89 -15.18
N THR A 121 0.45 0.08 -15.80
CA THR A 121 1.07 1.03 -16.75
C THR A 121 2.26 1.77 -16.16
N ARG A 122 2.22 2.11 -14.87
CA ARG A 122 3.33 2.75 -14.15
C ARG A 122 4.64 1.97 -14.21
N ASN A 123 4.60 0.65 -14.34
CA ASN A 123 5.81 -0.18 -14.37
C ASN A 123 6.57 -0.10 -15.70
N PHE A 124 5.92 0.39 -16.75
CA PHE A 124 6.48 0.45 -18.09
C PHE A 124 6.24 1.78 -18.80
N ASP A 125 5.85 2.81 -18.05
CA ASP A 125 5.82 4.18 -18.54
C ASP A 125 7.19 4.87 -18.33
N THR A 126 7.41 5.97 -19.05
CA THR A 126 8.63 6.76 -18.96
C THR A 126 8.54 7.86 -17.91
N LYS A 127 7.40 8.02 -17.22
CA LYS A 127 7.11 9.17 -16.36
C LYS A 127 8.07 9.27 -15.17
N PRO A 128 8.45 8.18 -14.47
CA PRO A 128 9.45 8.25 -13.41
C PRO A 128 10.78 8.85 -13.91
N ASN A 129 11.29 8.35 -15.04
CA ASN A 129 12.54 8.83 -15.62
C ASN A 129 12.43 10.27 -16.13
N GLU A 130 11.29 10.64 -16.71
CA GLU A 130 11.02 12.02 -17.12
C GLU A 130 11.00 12.98 -15.92
N LYS A 131 10.36 12.60 -14.82
CA LYS A 131 10.34 13.39 -13.58
C LYS A 131 11.74 13.59 -13.00
N MET A 132 12.62 12.59 -13.13
CA MET A 132 14.01 12.68 -12.67
C MET A 132 14.83 13.75 -13.41
N HIS A 133 14.42 14.19 -14.61
CA HIS A 133 15.15 15.23 -15.35
C HIS A 133 15.21 16.58 -14.61
N GLY A 134 14.17 16.95 -13.87
CA GLY A 134 14.15 18.20 -13.10
C GLY A 134 15.22 18.23 -12.01
N PRO A 135 15.17 17.28 -11.04
CA PRO A 135 16.19 17.14 -10.00
C PRO A 135 17.60 16.94 -10.57
N LEU A 136 17.78 16.11 -11.60
CA LEU A 136 19.09 15.92 -12.22
C LEU A 136 19.65 17.23 -12.79
N LYS A 137 18.80 18.04 -13.43
CA LYS A 137 19.20 19.37 -13.93
C LYS A 137 19.58 20.30 -12.78
N GLU A 138 18.82 20.29 -11.68
CA GLU A 138 19.12 21.10 -10.50
C GLU A 138 20.46 20.71 -9.86
N LYS A 139 20.70 19.41 -9.66
CA LYS A 139 21.98 18.87 -9.17
C LYS A 139 23.13 19.28 -10.08
N TYR A 140 22.96 19.10 -11.38
CA TYR A 140 23.94 19.54 -12.39
C TYR A 140 24.27 21.03 -12.26
N GLN A 141 23.26 21.89 -12.15
CA GLN A 141 23.43 23.34 -12.14
C GLN A 141 23.96 23.92 -10.83
N LYS A 142 23.55 23.36 -9.69
CA LYS A 142 23.82 23.93 -8.35
C LYS A 142 24.91 23.19 -7.59
N HIS A 143 25.14 21.92 -7.90
CA HIS A 143 25.97 21.03 -7.07
C HIS A 143 27.12 20.37 -7.85
N THR A 144 27.38 20.78 -9.10
CA THR A 144 28.54 20.29 -9.86
C THR A 144 29.43 21.41 -10.37
N ASN A 145 30.68 21.06 -10.68
CA ASN A 145 31.64 21.96 -11.35
C ASN A 145 31.62 21.83 -12.89
N PHE A 146 30.57 21.24 -13.47
CA PHE A 146 30.40 20.99 -14.91
C PHE A 146 31.45 20.07 -15.56
N LYS A 147 32.27 19.36 -14.77
CA LYS A 147 33.26 18.38 -15.26
C LYS A 147 33.05 17.05 -14.54
N ASN A 148 33.15 15.91 -15.23
CA ASN A 148 32.97 14.59 -14.59
C ASN A 148 31.72 14.53 -13.70
N VAL A 149 30.59 15.02 -14.23
CA VAL A 149 29.40 15.35 -13.44
C VAL A 149 28.64 14.14 -12.92
N ALA A 150 28.79 12.98 -13.55
CA ALA A 150 28.05 11.77 -13.19
C ALA A 150 28.30 11.37 -11.73
N GLN A 151 29.57 11.27 -11.32
CA GLN A 151 29.92 10.91 -9.94
C GLN A 151 29.44 11.96 -8.95
N GLN A 152 29.62 13.25 -9.25
CA GLN A 152 29.17 14.33 -8.37
C GLN A 152 27.65 14.32 -8.16
N ILE A 153 26.86 14.08 -9.22
CA ILE A 153 25.41 13.98 -9.10
C ILE A 153 25.03 12.77 -8.25
N LEU A 154 25.69 11.62 -8.44
CA LEU A 154 25.45 10.42 -7.62
C LEU A 154 25.80 10.64 -6.16
N ASP A 155 26.89 11.34 -5.86
CA ASP A 155 27.29 11.66 -4.48
C ASP A 155 26.25 12.57 -3.81
N VAL A 156 25.74 13.57 -4.53
CA VAL A 156 24.68 14.47 -4.03
C VAL A 156 23.38 13.71 -3.80
N ASP A 157 22.98 12.84 -4.74
CA ASP A 157 21.80 11.97 -4.60
C ASP A 157 21.91 11.04 -3.39
N HIS A 158 23.08 10.44 -3.19
CA HIS A 158 23.33 9.60 -2.02
C HIS A 158 23.20 10.39 -0.70
N LEU A 159 23.77 11.59 -0.63
CA LEU A 159 23.67 12.44 0.56
C LEU A 159 22.24 12.90 0.85
N GLU A 160 21.45 13.22 -0.19
CA GLU A 160 20.04 13.57 -0.04
C GLU A 160 19.23 12.39 0.54
N VAL A 161 19.45 11.17 0.04
CA VAL A 161 18.77 9.97 0.57
C VAL A 161 19.17 9.68 2.01
N VAL A 162 20.46 9.83 2.36
CA VAL A 162 20.93 9.66 3.75
C VAL A 162 20.29 10.69 4.67
N LEU A 163 20.19 11.95 4.24
CA LEU A 163 19.55 13.01 5.01
C LEU A 163 18.07 12.72 5.22
N GLU A 164 17.35 12.32 4.16
CA GLU A 164 15.93 11.96 4.24
C GLU A 164 15.70 10.80 5.22
N LEU A 165 16.54 9.76 5.18
CA LEU A 165 16.47 8.64 6.12
C LEU A 165 16.65 9.09 7.58
N ILE A 166 17.63 9.96 7.84
CA ILE A 166 17.85 10.51 9.18
C ILE A 166 16.63 11.32 9.63
N CYS A 167 16.09 12.19 8.76
CA CYS A 167 14.91 12.99 9.05
C CYS A 167 13.67 12.12 9.33
N CYS A 168 13.45 11.05 8.55
CA CYS A 168 12.38 10.11 8.81
C CYS A 168 12.52 9.47 10.19
N ARG A 169 13.72 8.98 10.56
CA ARG A 169 13.96 8.39 11.88
C ARG A 169 13.73 9.36 13.04
N ILE A 170 14.14 10.62 12.88
CA ILE A 170 13.87 11.67 13.88
C ILE A 170 12.36 11.89 13.98
N SER A 171 11.67 12.01 12.85
CA SER A 171 10.21 12.21 12.81
C SER A 171 9.45 11.04 13.46
N ASP A 172 9.87 9.81 13.19
CA ASP A 172 9.29 8.61 13.79
C ASP A 172 9.48 8.59 15.31
N TYR A 173 10.66 9.00 15.77
CA TYR A 173 10.96 9.10 17.21
C TYR A 173 10.16 10.21 17.90
N ASP A 174 10.00 11.36 17.25
CA ASP A 174 9.18 12.46 17.77
C ASP A 174 7.70 12.06 17.89
N VAL A 175 7.18 11.29 16.93
CA VAL A 175 5.84 10.70 16.99
C VAL A 175 5.73 9.69 18.14
N TYR A 176 6.74 8.83 18.32
CA TYR A 176 6.78 7.88 19.44
C TYR A 176 6.74 8.60 20.80
N LEU A 177 7.59 9.61 21.00
CA LEU A 177 7.61 10.40 22.23
C LEU A 177 6.26 11.10 22.48
N SER A 178 5.66 11.67 21.44
CA SER A 178 4.36 12.33 21.54
C SER A 178 3.25 11.37 21.96
N ASN A 179 3.24 10.15 21.41
CA ASN A 179 2.27 9.11 21.79
C ASN A 179 2.50 8.60 23.21
N MET A 180 3.76 8.45 23.63
CA MET A 180 4.10 8.07 25.00
C MET A 180 3.61 9.11 26.01
N GLU A 181 3.85 10.41 25.74
CA GLU A 181 3.35 11.49 26.59
C GLU A 181 1.81 11.52 26.70
N ILE A 182 1.11 11.24 25.59
CA ILE A 182 -0.36 11.14 25.59
C ILE A 182 -0.81 9.98 26.49
N ASN A 183 -0.20 8.81 26.34
CA ASN A 183 -0.54 7.63 27.12
C ASN A 183 -0.28 7.81 28.63
N THR A 184 0.84 8.45 29.00
CA THR A 184 1.15 8.75 30.40
C THR A 184 0.14 9.71 31.01
N ARG A 185 -0.29 10.75 30.27
CA ARG A 185 -1.31 11.70 30.74
C ARG A 185 -2.72 11.10 30.85
N SER A 186 -3.05 10.08 30.06
CA SER A 186 -4.33 9.38 30.18
C SER A 186 -4.35 8.29 31.26
N SER A 187 -3.20 7.89 31.81
CA SER A 187 -3.09 6.89 32.87
C SER A 187 -3.20 7.50 34.29
N GLU A 188 -2.90 8.78 34.49
CA GLU A 188 -2.96 9.48 35.79
C GLU A 188 -4.39 9.67 36.37
N GLY A 189 -5.43 9.03 35.81
CA GLY A 189 -6.83 9.21 36.20
C GLY A 189 -7.67 7.96 36.44
N ASN A 190 -7.12 6.74 36.35
CA ASN A 190 -7.86 5.51 36.66
C ASN A 190 -6.96 4.47 37.33
N ASP A 191 -7.25 4.17 38.60
CA ASP A 191 -6.71 3.04 39.37
C ASP A 191 -7.30 1.70 38.87
N ASP A 192 -7.09 1.35 37.61
CA ASP A 192 -7.33 -0.01 37.11
C ASP A 192 -6.09 -0.48 36.34
N VAL A 193 -5.52 -1.59 36.81
CA VAL A 193 -4.32 -2.24 36.28
C VAL A 193 -4.64 -2.83 34.90
N ASP A 194 -4.67 -2.00 33.86
CA ASP A 194 -4.73 -2.47 32.46
C ASP A 194 -3.27 -2.67 31.99
N VAL A 195 -2.89 -3.94 31.80
CA VAL A 195 -1.58 -4.31 31.26
C VAL A 195 -1.43 -3.67 29.88
N GLU A 196 -0.43 -2.80 29.75
CA GLU A 196 -0.22 -1.96 28.57
C GLU A 196 -0.19 -2.78 27.28
N GLN A 197 -1.09 -2.43 26.36
CA GLN A 197 -1.08 -2.92 24.99
C GLN A 197 0.03 -2.19 24.24
N GLU A 198 1.21 -2.81 24.09
CA GLU A 198 2.33 -2.22 23.35
C GLU A 198 1.98 -2.13 21.85
N ASP A 199 1.60 -0.93 21.40
CA ASP A 199 1.40 -0.61 19.99
C ASP A 199 2.75 -0.39 19.31
N PHE A 200 3.31 -1.44 18.71
CA PHE A 200 4.45 -1.30 17.79
C PHE A 200 3.95 -0.94 16.39
N PHE A 201 4.12 0.34 16.00
CA PHE A 201 4.22 0.79 14.60
C PHE A 201 3.13 0.26 13.62
N HIS A 202 1.87 0.20 14.07
CA HIS A 202 0.67 -0.26 13.31
C HIS A 202 0.44 -1.79 13.30
N VAL A 203 1.30 -2.56 13.97
CA VAL A 203 1.06 -3.98 14.23
C VAL A 203 0.52 -4.13 15.65
N ARG A 204 -0.79 -4.39 15.76
CA ARG A 204 -1.40 -4.77 17.04
C ARG A 204 -1.01 -6.21 17.37
N LEU A 205 0.10 -6.39 18.07
CA LEU A 205 0.48 -7.67 18.66
C LEU A 205 -0.16 -7.78 20.05
N GLY A 206 -1.26 -8.53 20.12
CA GLY A 206 -1.93 -8.80 21.37
C GLY A 206 -3.07 -9.79 21.19
N CYS A 207 -3.24 -10.71 22.15
CA CYS A 207 -4.38 -11.60 22.19
C CYS A 207 -5.62 -10.82 22.69
N ARG A 208 -6.78 -10.95 22.03
CA ARG A 208 -8.04 -10.40 22.54
C ARG A 208 -8.53 -11.13 23.81
N VAL A 209 -7.99 -12.31 24.08
CA VAL A 209 -8.31 -13.11 25.27
C VAL A 209 -7.35 -12.68 26.37
N LYS A 210 -7.89 -11.97 27.37
CA LYS A 210 -7.14 -11.39 28.50
C LYS A 210 -6.71 -12.43 29.55
N GLN A 211 -7.24 -13.65 29.49
CA GLN A 211 -6.91 -14.73 30.43
C GLN A 211 -6.08 -15.81 29.73
N PRO A 212 -5.02 -16.34 30.37
CA PRO A 212 -4.31 -17.50 29.86
C PRO A 212 -5.30 -18.64 29.59
N LEU A 213 -5.16 -19.30 28.43
CA LEU A 213 -6.05 -20.39 28.04
C LEU A 213 -5.26 -21.69 28.04
N ALA A 214 -5.76 -22.70 28.75
CA ALA A 214 -5.14 -24.01 28.77
C ALA A 214 -5.03 -24.61 27.37
N LEU A 215 -3.91 -25.27 27.08
CA LEU A 215 -3.65 -25.86 25.75
C LEU A 215 -4.76 -26.83 25.32
N GLY A 216 -5.33 -27.59 26.26
CA GLY A 216 -6.50 -28.44 25.99
C GLY A 216 -7.74 -27.68 25.56
N ALA A 217 -7.98 -26.51 26.15
CA ALA A 217 -9.11 -25.66 25.80
C ALA A 217 -8.92 -25.01 24.41
N VAL A 218 -7.67 -24.77 23.98
CA VAL A 218 -7.35 -24.33 22.60
C VAL A 218 -7.73 -25.40 21.58
N GLU A 219 -7.40 -26.67 21.85
CA GLU A 219 -7.74 -27.79 20.97
C GLU A 219 -9.26 -28.03 20.92
N GLN A 220 -9.96 -27.90 22.06
CA GLN A 220 -11.41 -28.05 22.13
C GLN A 220 -12.17 -26.90 21.47
N ARG A 221 -11.65 -25.67 21.51
CA ARG A 221 -12.31 -24.51 20.90
C ARG A 221 -12.18 -24.51 19.36
N SER A 222 -11.16 -25.18 18.85
CA SER A 222 -10.80 -25.19 17.42
C SER A 222 -10.95 -26.56 16.77
N MET A 223 -11.93 -27.38 17.20
CA MET A 223 -12.16 -28.73 16.67
C MET A 223 -12.39 -28.79 15.15
N ILE A 224 -12.81 -27.68 14.54
CA ILE A 224 -13.09 -27.58 13.10
C ILE A 224 -11.79 -27.36 12.30
N ASP A 225 -10.77 -26.77 12.92
CA ASP A 225 -9.53 -26.39 12.25
C ASP A 225 -8.43 -27.44 12.48
N LYS A 226 -8.01 -28.07 11.37
CA LYS A 226 -6.95 -29.09 11.36
C LYS A 226 -5.61 -28.58 11.88
N ALA A 227 -5.37 -27.26 11.85
CA ALA A 227 -4.16 -26.66 12.38
C ALA A 227 -4.02 -26.93 13.88
N PHE A 228 -5.13 -26.88 14.63
CA PHE A 228 -5.17 -27.01 16.09
C PHE A 228 -5.40 -28.45 16.60
N MET A 229 -5.56 -29.44 15.72
CA MET A 229 -5.55 -30.84 16.15
C MET A 229 -4.17 -31.22 16.69
N GLN A 230 -4.12 -31.79 17.90
CA GLN A 230 -2.87 -32.15 18.59
C GLN A 230 -1.88 -30.96 18.69
N PHE A 231 -2.41 -29.74 18.84
CA PHE A 231 -1.65 -28.51 18.97
C PHE A 231 -0.56 -28.61 20.04
N GLN A 232 -0.87 -29.17 21.21
CA GLN A 232 0.09 -29.40 22.29
C GLN A 232 1.28 -30.25 21.83
N ALA A 233 1.02 -31.37 21.15
CA ALA A 233 2.06 -32.28 20.66
C ALA A 233 2.91 -31.63 19.57
N LYS A 234 2.27 -30.85 18.68
CA LYS A 234 2.95 -30.08 17.63
C LYS A 234 3.85 -28.99 18.23
N LEU A 235 3.37 -28.28 19.24
CA LEU A 235 4.13 -27.22 19.93
C LEU A 235 5.34 -27.79 20.68
N ASN A 236 5.16 -28.90 21.42
CA ASN A 236 6.26 -29.62 22.06
C ASN A 236 7.32 -30.03 21.03
N LYS A 237 6.90 -30.61 19.89
CA LYS A 237 7.82 -31.03 18.83
C LYS A 237 8.57 -29.84 18.22
N LEU A 238 7.89 -28.73 17.99
CA LEU A 238 8.46 -27.52 17.40
C LEU A 238 9.55 -26.93 18.31
N LEU A 239 9.25 -26.75 19.60
CA LEU A 239 10.18 -26.12 20.53
C LEU A 239 11.39 -27.01 20.80
N ASN A 240 11.20 -28.31 21.02
CA ASN A 240 12.33 -29.23 21.20
C ASN A 240 13.24 -29.23 19.95
N ARG A 241 12.67 -29.28 18.75
CA ARG A 241 13.44 -29.17 17.50
C ARG A 241 14.17 -27.83 17.38
N TYR A 242 13.55 -26.73 17.81
CA TYR A 242 14.17 -25.40 17.77
C TYR A 242 15.42 -25.34 18.66
N PHE A 243 15.33 -25.80 19.92
CA PHE A 243 16.48 -25.85 20.82
C PHE A 243 17.59 -26.78 20.32
N GLU A 244 17.23 -27.95 19.78
CA GLU A 244 18.19 -28.87 19.14
C GLU A 244 18.90 -28.24 17.94
N THR A 245 18.17 -27.53 17.06
CA THR A 245 18.71 -26.94 15.83
C THR A 245 19.58 -25.71 16.13
N THR A 246 19.22 -24.94 17.16
CA THR A 246 19.94 -23.72 17.55
C THR A 246 21.11 -23.99 18.51
N GLY A 247 21.30 -25.24 18.95
CA GLY A 247 22.36 -25.62 19.88
C GLY A 247 22.24 -25.01 21.28
N LYS A 248 21.08 -24.43 21.62
CA LYS A 248 20.81 -23.84 22.93
C LYS A 248 20.43 -24.96 23.93
N PRO A 249 20.87 -24.87 25.20
CA PRO A 249 20.51 -25.87 26.20
C PRO A 249 18.99 -25.86 26.42
N LEU A 250 18.41 -27.05 26.51
CA LEU A 250 16.99 -27.21 26.86
C LEU A 250 16.73 -26.61 28.27
N PRO A 251 15.59 -25.95 28.48
CA PRO A 251 15.21 -25.45 29.80
C PRO A 251 15.22 -26.60 30.83
N GLY A 252 16.03 -26.47 31.89
CA GLY A 252 16.18 -27.52 32.90
C GLY A 252 16.83 -28.84 32.42
N GLY A 253 17.45 -28.84 31.23
CA GLY A 253 18.15 -30.00 30.67
C GLY A 253 17.25 -31.17 30.24
N LYS A 254 15.93 -30.96 30.16
CA LYS A 254 14.94 -31.97 29.79
C LYS A 254 14.12 -31.53 28.58
N HIS A 255 13.58 -32.48 27.84
CA HIS A 255 12.64 -32.18 26.77
C HIS A 255 11.42 -31.45 27.30
N ILE A 256 11.02 -30.40 26.58
CA ILE A 256 9.83 -29.61 26.90
C ILE A 256 8.60 -30.49 26.64
N GLN A 257 7.82 -30.71 27.69
CA GLN A 257 6.55 -31.44 27.65
C GLN A 257 5.49 -30.64 28.38
N PHE A 258 4.71 -29.85 27.64
CA PHE A 258 3.49 -29.26 28.19
C PHE A 258 2.46 -30.35 28.49
N GLN A 259 1.68 -30.18 29.56
CA GLN A 259 0.44 -30.90 29.81
C GLN A 259 -0.77 -30.13 29.27
N VAL A 260 -1.92 -30.79 29.21
CA VAL A 260 -3.18 -30.24 28.68
C VAL A 260 -3.65 -29.03 29.50
N GLU A 261 -3.33 -29.02 30.79
CA GLU A 261 -3.69 -27.99 31.78
C GLU A 261 -2.71 -26.81 31.79
N ASN A 262 -1.61 -26.89 31.03
CA ASN A 262 -0.65 -25.79 31.00
C ASN A 262 -1.25 -24.57 30.30
N GLU A 263 -1.06 -23.42 30.93
CA GLU A 263 -1.45 -22.10 30.43
C GLU A 263 -0.18 -21.30 30.09
N PRO A 264 0.42 -21.53 28.91
CA PRO A 264 1.66 -20.83 28.56
C PRO A 264 1.38 -19.33 28.36
N THR A 265 2.15 -18.51 29.05
CA THR A 265 2.19 -17.06 28.84
C THR A 265 3.41 -16.75 27.97
N PHE A 266 3.20 -16.07 26.85
CA PHE A 266 4.28 -15.65 25.96
C PHE A 266 4.51 -14.16 26.16
N THR A 267 5.63 -13.81 26.80
CA THR A 267 6.07 -12.43 26.98
C THR A 267 7.11 -12.09 25.91
N LEU A 268 6.96 -10.93 25.26
CA LEU A 268 8.02 -10.37 24.43
C LEU A 268 9.03 -9.69 25.37
N LEU A 269 10.28 -10.15 25.38
CA LEU A 269 11.34 -9.43 26.07
C LEU A 269 11.65 -8.12 25.32
N GLN A 270 11.55 -6.99 26.03
CA GLN A 270 12.00 -5.71 25.51
C GLN A 270 13.52 -5.72 25.25
N PRO A 271 14.03 -5.07 24.19
CA PRO A 271 15.46 -4.88 24.01
C PRO A 271 16.02 -4.01 25.14
N SER A 272 17.03 -4.51 25.86
CA SER A 272 17.71 -3.76 26.91
C SER A 272 18.32 -2.45 26.37
N PRO A 273 18.21 -1.32 27.09
CA PRO A 273 18.71 -0.01 26.62
C PRO A 273 20.25 0.10 26.56
N LEU A 274 20.98 -0.99 26.82
CA LEU A 274 22.44 -1.04 26.88
C LEU A 274 23.11 -1.41 25.55
N TYR A 275 22.36 -1.73 24.49
CA TYR A 275 22.92 -2.01 23.16
C TYR A 275 22.29 -1.12 22.09
N GLY A 276 23.14 -0.37 21.38
CA GLY A 276 22.73 0.47 20.25
C GLY A 276 22.14 -0.33 19.07
N PRO A 277 21.57 0.36 18.07
CA PRO A 277 20.66 -0.21 17.07
C PRO A 277 21.28 -1.20 16.07
N GLU A 278 22.57 -1.56 16.22
CA GLU A 278 23.22 -2.58 15.39
C GLU A 278 23.01 -4.01 15.91
N ASN A 279 22.45 -4.20 17.10
CA ASN A 279 22.19 -5.53 17.69
C ASN A 279 20.75 -5.70 18.16
N ALA A 280 19.76 -5.42 17.30
CA ALA A 280 18.40 -5.89 17.56
C ALA A 280 18.40 -7.43 17.50
N PRO A 281 18.15 -8.17 18.61
CA PRO A 281 18.00 -9.59 18.51
C PRO A 281 16.68 -9.88 17.82
N LEU A 282 16.73 -10.71 16.78
CA LEU A 282 15.57 -11.50 16.36
C LEU A 282 15.04 -12.22 17.61
N VAL A 283 13.85 -11.80 18.06
CA VAL A 283 12.99 -12.43 19.08
C VAL A 283 13.70 -13.54 19.86
N SER A 284 14.44 -13.17 20.92
CA SER A 284 14.96 -14.17 21.85
C SER A 284 13.80 -14.66 22.70
N LEU A 285 13.44 -15.94 22.49
CA LEU A 285 12.51 -16.72 23.32
C LEU A 285 13.17 -17.07 24.67
N GLU A 286 13.75 -16.05 25.31
CA GLU A 286 14.45 -16.18 26.57
C GLU A 286 13.40 -15.84 27.64
N ASP A 287 13.20 -16.77 28.58
CA ASP A 287 12.29 -16.69 29.72
C ASP A 287 10.78 -16.81 29.46
N VAL A 288 10.35 -18.02 29.11
CA VAL A 288 9.00 -18.50 29.49
C VAL A 288 9.01 -18.77 30.99
N ILE A 289 8.45 -17.86 31.79
CA ILE A 289 8.31 -18.04 33.25
C ILE A 289 7.18 -19.04 33.51
N PHE A 290 7.50 -20.20 34.07
CA PHE A 290 6.52 -21.20 34.54
C PHE A 290 6.23 -20.97 36.02
N GLY A 291 5.06 -20.43 36.35
CA GLY A 291 4.57 -20.36 37.73
C GLY A 291 4.17 -21.75 38.26
N PRO A 292 4.38 -22.06 39.55
CA PRO A 292 3.95 -23.33 40.13
C PRO A 292 2.43 -23.35 40.34
N ASN A 293 1.80 -24.43 39.87
CA ASN A 293 0.40 -24.75 40.16
C ASN A 293 0.22 -25.02 41.65
N GLY A 294 -0.80 -24.39 42.24
CA GLY A 294 -1.22 -24.64 43.62
C GLY A 294 -1.61 -26.10 43.83
N THR A 295 -1.06 -26.69 44.88
CA THR A 295 -1.60 -27.91 45.50
C THR A 295 -1.83 -27.62 46.97
N ASP A 296 -3.11 -27.48 47.34
CA ASP A 296 -3.56 -27.64 48.71
C ASP A 296 -3.37 -29.11 49.13
N SER A 297 -2.68 -29.34 50.25
CA SER A 297 -3.07 -30.35 51.25
C SER A 297 -2.27 -30.18 52.55
N ASN A 298 -2.97 -29.71 53.57
CA ASN A 298 -3.03 -30.17 54.97
C ASN A 298 -1.77 -30.60 55.76
N ASP A 299 -1.85 -30.22 57.04
CA ASP A 299 -1.24 -30.82 58.23
C ASP A 299 0.23 -30.53 58.52
N ILE A 300 0.48 -29.46 59.28
CA ILE A 300 1.54 -29.45 60.30
C ILE A 300 0.97 -28.83 61.59
N ASP A 301 0.76 -29.70 62.58
CA ASP A 301 0.46 -29.40 63.97
C ASP A 301 1.48 -28.42 64.59
N LEU A 302 0.96 -27.46 65.34
CA LEU A 302 1.72 -26.71 66.35
C LEU A 302 2.01 -27.61 67.56
N PRO A 303 3.17 -27.43 68.21
CA PRO A 303 3.19 -27.53 69.66
C PRO A 303 3.51 -26.17 70.30
N GLU A 304 2.66 -25.87 71.28
CA GLU A 304 2.86 -24.94 72.39
C GLU A 304 4.16 -25.21 73.16
N ASP A 305 4.69 -24.10 73.69
CA ASP A 305 5.49 -23.98 74.92
C ASP A 305 6.83 -24.72 75.05
N ALA A 306 7.92 -23.96 75.20
CA ALA A 306 8.56 -23.71 76.49
C ALA A 306 9.96 -23.07 76.32
N GLU A 307 10.16 -21.97 77.07
CA GLU A 307 11.41 -21.39 77.61
C GLU A 307 12.67 -21.27 76.73
#